data_AF-R1CN80-F1
#
_entry.id   AF-R1CN80-F1
#
_cell.length_a   1.000
_cell.length_b   1.000
_cell.length_c   1.000
_cell.angle_alpha   90.00
_cell.angle_beta   90.00
_cell.angle_gamma   90.00
#
_symmetry.space_group_name_H-M   'P 1'
#
loop_
_entity.id
_entity.type
_entity.pdbx_description
1 polymer ?
#
loop_
_entity_poly.entity_id
_entity_poly.type
_entity_poly.pdbx_seq_one_letter_code
_entity_poly.pdbx_strand_id
1 'polypeptide(L)'
;MRRAEAAAGRPPDEAVVGRHIGAVVDRWYREESPLLTAEREQQLRAGWEAALARLSLLASAAMPEGHLPLREAWELMLTCEERGELPADEFAADVGEFLGRAGAAAAPGAATLGLAQALAYLQEQA
;
A
#
# COMPACT_ATOMS: atom_id res chain seq x y z
N MET A 1 38.38 -40.28 34.28
CA MET A 1 37.05 -39.69 34.00
C MET A 1 37.16 -38.17 34.02
N ARG A 2 37.14 -37.49 32.87
CA ARG A 2 36.94 -36.03 32.78
C ARG A 2 35.70 -35.83 31.90
N ARG A 3 34.62 -35.34 32.49
CA ARG A 3 33.42 -34.90 31.75
C ARG A 3 33.77 -33.55 31.12
N ALA A 4 33.62 -33.44 29.81
CA ALA A 4 33.68 -32.18 29.10
C ALA A 4 32.45 -31.36 29.48
N GLU A 5 32.67 -30.20 30.10
CA GLU A 5 31.63 -29.19 30.30
C GLU A 5 31.21 -28.66 28.94
N ALA A 6 29.93 -28.85 28.62
CA ALA A 6 29.32 -28.29 27.43
C ALA A 6 29.43 -26.76 27.48
N ALA A 7 30.02 -26.18 26.43
CA ALA A 7 30.03 -24.75 26.20
C ALA A 7 28.57 -24.27 26.07
N ALA A 8 28.04 -23.71 27.16
CA ALA A 8 26.79 -22.96 27.12
C ALA A 8 27.02 -21.73 26.24
N GLY A 9 26.59 -21.83 24.97
CA GLY A 9 26.68 -20.74 24.00
C GLY A 9 25.98 -19.51 24.56
N ARG A 10 26.66 -18.37 24.50
CA ARG A 10 26.11 -17.07 24.89
C ARG A 10 24.79 -16.86 24.12
N PRO A 11 23.69 -16.44 24.78
CA PRO A 11 22.44 -16.20 24.08
C PRO A 11 22.66 -15.14 22.98
N PRO A 12 22.02 -15.29 21.81
CA PRO A 12 22.17 -14.34 20.73
C PRO A 12 21.70 -12.97 21.19
N ASP A 13 22.45 -11.94 20.80
CA ASP A 13 22.11 -10.55 21.09
C ASP A 13 20.75 -10.22 20.46
N GLU A 14 19.78 -9.89 21.31
CA GLU A 14 18.40 -9.60 20.92
C GLU A 14 18.32 -8.47 19.89
N ALA A 15 19.22 -7.47 19.96
CA ALA A 15 19.27 -6.39 18.99
C ALA A 15 19.74 -6.87 17.61
N VAL A 16 20.63 -7.87 17.56
CA VAL A 16 21.08 -8.49 16.30
C VAL A 16 19.97 -9.34 15.71
N VAL A 17 19.28 -10.13 16.54
CA VAL A 17 18.13 -10.93 16.12
C VAL A 17 17.00 -10.05 15.59
N GLY A 18 16.66 -8.96 16.30
CA GLY A 18 15.63 -8.01 15.88
C GLY A 18 15.93 -7.36 14.54
N ARG A 19 17.17 -6.89 14.32
CA ARG A 19 17.58 -6.33 13.02
C ARG A 19 17.53 -7.36 11.90
N HIS A 20 17.94 -8.60 12.16
CA HIS A 20 17.89 -9.66 11.17
C HIS A 20 16.45 -10.03 10.79
N ILE A 21 15.56 -10.15 11.78
CA ILE A 21 14.13 -10.39 11.55
C ILE A 21 13.53 -9.26 10.73
N GLY A 22 13.76 -8.00 11.11
CA GLY A 22 13.28 -6.84 10.34
C GLY A 22 13.76 -6.88 8.88
N ALA A 23 15.04 -7.12 8.65
CA ALA A 23 15.58 -7.19 7.28
C ALA A 23 15.02 -8.37 6.46
N VAL A 24 14.77 -9.53 7.08
CA VAL A 24 14.17 -10.69 6.39
C VAL A 24 12.70 -10.42 6.07
N VAL A 25 11.96 -9.84 7.01
CA VAL A 25 10.54 -9.49 6.83
C VAL A 25 10.38 -8.41 5.78
N ASP A 26 11.17 -7.34 5.83
CA ASP A 26 11.18 -6.27 4.83
C ASP A 26 11.48 -6.83 3.43
N ARG A 27 12.49 -7.69 3.32
CA ARG A 27 12.83 -8.34 2.05
C ARG A 27 11.69 -9.24 1.57
N TRP A 28 11.08 -10.00 2.46
CA TRP A 28 9.99 -10.91 2.10
C TRP A 28 8.76 -10.14 1.62
N TYR A 29 8.39 -9.02 2.26
CA TYR A 29 7.30 -8.16 1.77
C TYR A 29 7.66 -7.44 0.47
N ARG A 30 8.90 -7.01 0.27
CA ARG A 30 9.34 -6.38 -0.99
C ARG A 30 9.41 -7.35 -2.17
N GLU A 31 9.94 -8.55 -1.94
CA GLU A 31 10.31 -9.48 -3.01
C GLU A 31 9.32 -10.64 -3.18
N GLU A 32 8.63 -11.07 -2.11
CA GLU A 32 7.82 -12.30 -2.09
C GLU A 32 6.34 -12.09 -1.68
N SER A 33 5.99 -10.95 -1.04
CA SER A 33 4.62 -10.58 -0.65
C SER A 33 4.34 -9.11 -0.97
N PRO A 34 4.34 -8.74 -2.27
CA PRO A 34 4.21 -7.36 -2.70
C PRO A 34 2.90 -6.75 -2.21
N LEU A 35 2.90 -5.45 -1.92
CA LEU A 35 1.69 -4.70 -1.58
C LEU A 35 0.58 -4.90 -2.62
N LEU A 36 0.92 -5.15 -3.88
CA LEU A 36 0.00 -5.55 -4.95
C LEU A 36 0.21 -7.00 -5.39
N THR A 37 -0.58 -7.92 -4.85
CA THR A 37 -0.69 -9.29 -5.37
C THR A 37 -1.73 -9.38 -6.50
N ALA A 38 -1.69 -10.44 -7.32
CA ALA A 38 -2.69 -10.66 -8.37
C ALA A 38 -4.14 -10.75 -7.83
N GLU A 39 -4.31 -11.35 -6.64
CA GLU A 39 -5.61 -11.42 -5.96
C GLU A 39 -6.08 -10.03 -5.53
N ARG A 40 -5.21 -9.24 -4.90
CA ARG A 40 -5.53 -7.87 -4.48
C ARG A 40 -5.84 -6.99 -5.68
N GLU A 41 -5.09 -7.11 -6.78
CA GLU A 41 -5.41 -6.41 -8.03
C GLU A 41 -6.82 -6.75 -8.53
N GLN A 42 -7.18 -8.03 -8.55
CA GLN A 42 -8.53 -8.45 -8.98
C GLN A 42 -9.63 -7.88 -8.07
N GLN A 43 -9.40 -7.91 -6.75
CA GLN A 43 -10.32 -7.33 -5.76
C GLN A 43 -10.47 -5.82 -5.97
N LEU A 44 -9.36 -5.10 -6.20
CA LEU A 44 -9.36 -3.67 -6.47
C LEU A 44 -10.11 -3.35 -7.76
N ARG A 45 -9.89 -4.11 -8.85
CA ARG A 45 -10.62 -3.92 -10.12
C ARG A 45 -12.13 -4.04 -9.93
N ALA A 46 -12.58 -5.11 -9.28
CA ALA A 46 -14.01 -5.34 -9.01
C ALA A 46 -14.60 -4.26 -8.07
N GLY A 47 -13.86 -3.90 -7.03
CA GLY A 47 -14.25 -2.85 -6.09
C GLY A 47 -14.34 -1.47 -6.74
N TRP A 48 -13.42 -1.15 -7.65
CA TRP A 48 -13.40 0.12 -8.40
C TRP A 48 -14.64 0.26 -9.27
N GLU A 49 -14.98 -0.79 -10.02
CA GLU A 49 -16.17 -0.82 -10.89
C GLU A 49 -17.46 -0.64 -10.07
N ALA A 50 -17.57 -1.36 -8.95
CA ALA A 50 -18.71 -1.22 -8.04
C ALA A 50 -18.82 0.20 -7.45
N ALA A 51 -17.69 0.82 -7.07
CA ALA A 51 -17.65 2.18 -6.56
C ALA A 51 -18.07 3.21 -7.62
N LEU A 52 -17.59 3.07 -8.85
CA LEU A 52 -17.98 3.92 -9.98
C LEU A 52 -19.48 3.79 -10.28
N ALA A 53 -20.01 2.58 -10.30
CA ALA A 53 -21.44 2.32 -10.51
C ALA A 53 -22.28 2.98 -9.40
N ARG A 54 -21.86 2.88 -8.13
CA ARG A 54 -22.52 3.53 -6.99
C ARG A 54 -22.52 5.05 -7.13
N LEU A 55 -21.40 5.67 -7.51
CA LEU A 55 -21.29 7.12 -7.65
C LEU A 55 -22.07 7.66 -8.84
N SER A 56 -22.13 6.92 -9.94
CA SER A 56 -22.96 7.24 -11.11
C SER A 56 -24.44 7.38 -10.77
N LEU A 57 -24.95 6.51 -9.87
CA LEU A 57 -26.33 6.57 -9.38
C LEU A 57 -26.61 7.77 -8.45
N LEU A 58 -25.58 8.31 -7.80
CA LEU A 58 -25.70 9.40 -6.83
C LEU A 58 -25.60 10.79 -7.46
N ALA A 59 -25.49 10.88 -8.80
CA ALA A 59 -25.49 12.12 -9.58
C ALA A 59 -24.53 13.20 -9.06
N SER A 60 -23.38 12.81 -8.51
CA SER A 60 -22.52 13.73 -7.77
C SER A 60 -21.15 13.90 -8.41
N ALA A 61 -20.88 15.17 -8.74
CA ALA A 61 -19.64 15.79 -9.16
C ALA A 61 -19.13 15.51 -10.59
N ALA A 62 -18.67 16.58 -11.23
CA ALA A 62 -17.92 16.57 -12.49
C ALA A 62 -16.53 15.96 -12.24
N MET A 63 -16.46 14.65 -12.15
CA MET A 63 -15.20 13.92 -12.05
C MET A 63 -14.82 13.34 -13.41
N PRO A 64 -13.52 13.14 -13.67
CA PRO A 64 -13.08 12.39 -14.84
C PRO A 64 -13.70 10.99 -14.86
N GLU A 65 -14.04 10.51 -16.05
CA GLU A 65 -14.57 9.16 -16.23
C GLU A 65 -13.57 8.12 -15.70
N GLY A 66 -14.07 7.13 -14.94
CA GLY A 66 -13.24 6.07 -14.36
C GLY A 66 -12.42 6.48 -13.14
N HIS A 67 -12.57 7.70 -12.62
CA HIS A 67 -11.86 8.18 -11.44
C HIS A 67 -12.74 8.14 -10.19
N LEU A 68 -12.13 7.79 -9.06
CA LEU A 68 -12.76 7.88 -7.73
C LEU A 68 -12.19 9.07 -6.95
N PRO A 69 -12.96 9.67 -6.02
CA PRO A 69 -12.41 10.57 -5.02
C PRO A 69 -11.26 9.91 -4.25
N LEU A 70 -10.24 10.67 -3.84
CA LEU A 70 -9.08 10.13 -3.12
C LEU A 70 -9.46 9.40 -1.83
N ARG A 71 -10.49 9.88 -1.11
CA ARG A 71 -10.99 9.22 0.09
C ARG A 71 -11.53 7.81 -0.21
N GLU A 72 -12.34 7.70 -1.25
CA GLU A 72 -12.92 6.44 -1.69
C GLU A 72 -11.84 5.50 -2.23
N ALA A 73 -10.86 6.05 -2.95
CA ALA A 73 -9.68 5.30 -3.37
C ALA A 73 -8.88 4.79 -2.16
N TRP A 74 -8.64 5.61 -1.13
CA TRP A 74 -7.96 5.23 0.11
C TRP A 74 -8.69 4.09 0.85
N GLU A 75 -10.01 4.19 1.00
CA GLU A 75 -10.83 3.15 1.64
C GLU A 75 -10.80 1.83 0.87
N LEU A 76 -10.72 1.89 -0.47
CA LEU A 76 -10.70 0.71 -1.33
C LEU A 76 -9.31 0.09 -1.43
N MET A 77 -8.26 0.93 -1.51
CA MET A 77 -6.89 0.51 -1.71
C MET A 77 -6.29 -0.09 -0.45
N LEU A 78 -6.63 0.45 0.72
CA LEU A 78 -5.99 0.08 1.99
C LEU A 78 -6.94 -0.70 2.90
N THR A 79 -6.42 -1.69 3.62
CA THR A 79 -7.15 -2.41 4.67
C THR A 79 -7.37 -1.54 5.91
N CYS A 80 -8.20 -2.00 6.85
CA CYS A 80 -8.41 -1.28 8.11
C CYS A 80 -7.11 -1.04 8.87
N GLU A 81 -6.21 -2.02 8.88
CA GLU A 81 -4.90 -1.96 9.52
C GLU A 81 -3.98 -0.98 8.79
N GLU A 82 -3.87 -1.08 7.47
CA GLU A 82 -3.04 -0.17 6.65
C GLU A 82 -3.49 1.29 6.78
N ARG A 83 -4.80 1.54 6.93
CA ARG A 83 -5.35 2.88 7.17
C ARG A 83 -5.03 3.45 8.56
N GLY A 84 -4.66 2.59 9.51
CA GLY A 84 -4.14 3.03 10.81
C GLY A 84 -2.71 3.55 10.72
N GLU A 85 -1.92 3.00 9.79
CA GLU A 85 -0.53 3.37 9.55
C GLU A 85 -0.40 4.51 8.53
N LEU A 86 -1.30 4.58 7.54
CA LEU A 86 -1.34 5.64 6.52
C LEU A 86 -2.71 6.34 6.52
N PRO A 87 -2.87 7.41 7.33
CA PRO A 87 -4.07 8.22 7.37
C PRO A 87 -4.40 8.86 6.02
N ALA A 88 -5.68 9.19 5.80
CA ALA A 88 -6.16 9.70 4.52
C ALA A 88 -5.45 10.97 4.02
N ASP A 89 -5.06 11.87 4.92
CA ASP A 89 -4.35 13.11 4.58
C ASP A 89 -2.92 12.85 4.11
N GLU A 90 -2.23 11.88 4.74
CA GLU A 90 -0.88 11.44 4.36
C GLU A 90 -0.93 10.68 3.03
N PHE A 91 -1.90 9.77 2.87
CA PHE A 91 -2.15 9.10 1.59
C PHE A 91 -2.40 10.09 0.45
N ALA A 92 -3.18 11.14 0.68
CA ALA A 92 -3.44 12.16 -0.34
C ALA A 92 -2.18 12.95 -0.72
N ALA A 93 -1.31 13.24 0.24
CA ALA A 93 -0.02 13.88 -0.01
C ALA A 93 0.92 12.97 -0.82
N ASP A 94 1.04 11.71 -0.42
CA ASP A 94 1.91 10.71 -1.06
C ASP A 94 1.49 10.44 -2.50
N VAL A 95 0.19 10.23 -2.74
CA VAL A 95 -0.36 10.07 -4.10
C VAL A 95 -0.15 11.33 -4.92
N GLY A 96 -0.31 12.52 -4.32
CA GLY A 96 -0.04 13.79 -4.98
C GLY A 96 1.42 13.90 -5.45
N GLU A 97 2.38 13.52 -4.61
CA GLU A 97 3.79 13.49 -4.98
C GLU A 97 4.07 12.47 -6.09
N PHE A 98 3.56 11.24 -5.96
CA PHE A 98 3.69 10.18 -6.97
C PHE A 98 3.19 10.65 -8.34
N LEU A 99 1.99 11.22 -8.41
CA LEU A 99 1.42 11.71 -9.67
C LEU A 99 2.23 12.88 -10.26
N GLY A 100 2.77 13.75 -9.40
CA GLY A 100 3.67 14.83 -9.80
C GLY A 100 4.97 14.32 -10.44
N ARG A 101 5.57 13.26 -9.88
CA ARG A 101 6.77 12.60 -10.45
C ARG A 101 6.46 11.89 -11.77
N ALA A 102 5.30 11.27 -11.89
CA ALA A 102 4.88 10.54 -13.09
C ALA A 102 4.59 11.44 -14.31
N GLY A 103 4.62 12.77 -14.15
CA GLY A 103 4.26 13.71 -15.21
C GLY A 103 2.80 13.59 -15.64
N ALA A 104 1.98 12.90 -14.83
CA ALA A 104 0.54 12.95 -14.99
C ALA A 104 0.15 14.42 -14.82
N ALA A 105 -0.77 14.92 -15.65
CA ALA A 105 -1.39 16.21 -15.42
C ALA A 105 -2.28 16.12 -14.17
N ALA A 106 -1.67 15.91 -13.01
CA ALA A 106 -2.29 16.17 -11.73
C ALA A 106 -2.53 17.67 -11.72
N ALA A 107 -3.77 18.06 -11.95
CA ALA A 107 -4.20 19.38 -11.55
C ALA A 107 -3.74 19.57 -10.09
N PRO A 108 -3.15 20.72 -9.72
CA PRO A 108 -2.80 20.99 -8.34
C PRO A 108 -4.04 20.73 -7.47
N GLY A 109 -3.94 19.79 -6.52
CA GLY A 109 -5.08 19.33 -5.73
C GLY A 109 -5.99 18.30 -6.42
N ALA A 110 -5.43 17.38 -7.22
CA ALA A 110 -6.16 16.27 -7.83
C ALA A 110 -6.89 15.46 -6.75
N ALA A 111 -8.16 15.77 -6.52
CA ALA A 111 -9.01 15.12 -5.53
C ALA A 111 -9.48 13.73 -5.95
N THR A 112 -8.94 13.21 -7.07
CA THR A 112 -9.38 11.96 -7.67
C THR A 112 -8.20 11.11 -8.18
N LEU A 113 -8.43 9.81 -8.26
CA LEU A 113 -7.45 8.81 -8.70
C LEU A 113 -8.12 7.81 -9.64
N GLY A 114 -7.46 7.53 -10.77
CA GLY A 114 -7.86 6.47 -11.69
C GLY A 114 -7.30 5.10 -11.29
N LEU A 115 -7.98 4.02 -11.64
CA LEU A 115 -7.55 2.66 -11.30
C LEU A 115 -6.11 2.34 -11.75
N ALA A 116 -5.73 2.71 -12.98
CA ALA A 116 -4.38 2.47 -13.47
C ALA A 116 -3.30 3.19 -12.64
N GLN A 117 -3.61 4.41 -12.17
CA GLN A 117 -2.72 5.18 -11.31
C GLN A 117 -2.66 4.57 -9.91
N ALA A 118 -3.78 4.09 -9.37
CA ALA A 118 -3.83 3.39 -8.09
C ALA A 118 -3.00 2.11 -8.07
N LEU A 119 -3.09 1.30 -9.12
CA LEU A 119 -2.30 0.08 -9.26
C LEU A 119 -0.80 0.41 -9.40
N ALA A 120 -0.45 1.41 -10.22
CA ALA A 120 0.93 1.86 -10.36
C ALA A 120 1.51 2.40 -9.05
N TYR A 121 0.71 3.16 -8.28
CA TYR A 121 1.10 3.63 -6.96
C TYR A 121 1.41 2.44 -6.02
N LEU A 122 0.51 1.47 -5.89
CA LEU A 122 0.73 0.30 -5.03
C LEU A 122 1.93 -0.53 -5.48
N GLN A 123 2.21 -0.57 -6.78
CA GLN A 123 3.39 -1.25 -7.32
C GLN A 123 4.70 -0.51 -7.04
N GLU A 124 4.69 0.83 -6.97
CA GLU A 124 5.88 1.62 -6.60
C GLU A 124 6.15 1.60 -5.09
N GLN A 125 5.11 1.43 -4.28
CA GLN A 125 5.26 1.27 -2.82
C GLN A 125 5.73 -0.14 -2.41
N ALA A 126 5.61 -1.13 -3.30
CA ALA A 126 6.03 -2.52 -3.07
C ALA A 126 7.55 -2.68 -3.15
#